data_AF-A0A9P3Z9Q2-F1
#
_entry.id   AF-A0A9P3Z9Q2-F1
#
_cell.length_a   1.000
_cell.length_b   1.000
_cell.length_c   1.000
_cell.angle_alpha   90.00
_cell.angle_beta   90.00
_cell.angle_gamma   90.00
#
_symmetry.space_group_name_H-M   'P 1'
#
loop_
_entity.id
_entity.type
_entity.pdbx_description
1 polymer ?
#
loop_
_entity_poly.entity_id
_entity_poly.type
_entity_poly.pdbx_seq_one_letter_code
_entity_poly.pdbx_strand_id
1 'polypeptide(L)'
;MLFAEYPWAERRLYWLNDGGSHHFGAARYQACRLGIAVPLTGRLCRYGVNVPMISAIRQQWHLFAVPTDELFSSFFDAMNAFECPFGNSGLPRHMHDTDKSGVALKLVWLERGHPRASAVANVLSAAGFPDFGKQLQQLAKEPSPR
;
A
#
# COMPACT_ATOMS: atom_id res chain seq x y z
N MET A 1 -9.81 -5.79 21.96
CA MET A 1 -9.75 -6.10 20.52
C MET A 1 -9.67 -4.80 19.74
N LEU A 2 -8.86 -4.77 18.68
CA LEU A 2 -8.71 -3.60 17.81
C LEU A 2 -9.28 -3.94 16.43
N PHE A 3 -10.10 -3.05 15.89
CA PHE A 3 -10.60 -3.08 14.53
C PHE A 3 -10.04 -1.90 13.77
N ALA A 4 -9.74 -2.09 12.49
CA ALA A 4 -9.28 -1.05 11.59
C ALA A 4 -10.16 -0.96 10.36
N GLU A 5 -10.45 0.27 9.94
CA GLU A 5 -11.10 0.60 8.69
C GLU A 5 -10.11 1.41 7.85
N TYR A 6 -9.86 0.95 6.62
CA TYR A 6 -9.00 1.60 5.64
C TYR A 6 -9.85 1.96 4.42
N PRO A 7 -9.95 3.25 4.04
CA PRO A 7 -10.81 3.66 2.93
C PRO A 7 -10.34 3.14 1.57
N TRP A 8 -9.07 2.75 1.46
CA TRP A 8 -8.46 2.18 0.25
C TRP A 8 -8.50 0.65 0.18
N ALA A 9 -9.12 -0.03 1.16
CA ALA A 9 -9.13 -1.47 1.22
C ALA A 9 -10.50 -2.04 0.82
N GLU A 10 -10.49 -3.15 0.08
CA GLU A 10 -11.72 -3.82 -0.41
C GLU A 10 -12.61 -4.31 0.74
N ARG A 11 -12.00 -4.75 1.85
CA ARG A 11 -12.74 -5.12 3.07
C ARG A 11 -12.89 -3.90 3.98
N ARG A 12 -14.10 -3.66 4.46
CA ARG A 12 -14.41 -2.50 5.31
C ARG A 12 -13.82 -2.57 6.71
N LEU A 13 -13.73 -3.77 7.30
CA LEU A 13 -13.26 -3.95 8.69
C LEU A 13 -12.20 -5.05 8.77
N TYR A 14 -11.04 -4.68 9.29
CA TYR A 14 -9.93 -5.57 9.61
C TYR A 14 -9.87 -5.76 11.11
N TRP A 15 -9.72 -7.01 11.54
CA TRP A 15 -9.45 -7.30 12.93
C TRP A 15 -7.94 -7.35 13.14
N LEU A 16 -7.43 -6.43 13.95
CA LEU A 16 -6.03 -6.30 14.30
C LEU A 16 -5.81 -6.99 15.65
N ASN A 17 -5.64 -8.30 15.63
CA ASN A 17 -5.23 -9.04 16.82
C ASN A 17 -3.74 -9.34 16.76
N ASP A 18 -3.04 -9.11 17.87
CA ASP A 18 -1.66 -9.54 18.03
C ASP A 18 -1.68 -10.91 18.74
N GLY A 19 -1.31 -11.96 18.02
CA GLY A 19 -1.44 -13.34 18.49
C GLY A 19 -2.89 -13.87 18.56
N GLY A 20 -3.06 -15.19 18.70
CA GLY A 20 -4.37 -15.82 18.95
C GLY A 20 -5.40 -15.77 17.81
N SER A 21 -5.02 -15.30 16.62
CA SER A 21 -5.91 -15.25 15.44
C SER A 21 -6.45 -16.62 15.04
N HIS A 22 -5.64 -17.68 15.17
CA HIS A 22 -6.05 -19.05 14.90
C HIS A 22 -7.03 -19.61 15.95
N HIS A 23 -6.82 -19.32 17.24
CA HIS A 23 -7.78 -19.69 18.29
C HIS A 23 -9.13 -19.02 18.08
N PHE A 24 -9.13 -17.75 17.73
CA PHE A 24 -10.35 -17.05 17.38
C PHE A 24 -11.00 -17.61 16.11
N GLY A 25 -10.21 -17.92 15.08
CA GLY A 25 -10.70 -18.57 13.87
C GLY A 25 -11.42 -19.88 14.18
N ALA A 26 -10.84 -20.72 15.04
CA ALA A 26 -11.45 -21.96 15.50
C ALA A 26 -12.74 -21.72 16.32
N ALA A 27 -12.71 -20.79 17.29
CA ALA A 27 -13.88 -20.46 18.10
C ALA A 27 -15.03 -19.89 17.25
N ARG A 28 -14.73 -19.00 16.30
CA ARG A 28 -15.69 -18.45 15.34
C ARG A 28 -16.28 -19.55 14.46
N TYR A 29 -15.45 -20.47 13.96
CA TYR A 29 -15.92 -21.60 13.16
C TYR A 29 -16.93 -22.46 13.93
N GLN A 30 -16.64 -22.79 15.20
CA GLN A 30 -17.57 -23.55 16.04
C GLN A 30 -18.87 -22.79 16.32
N ALA A 31 -18.78 -21.50 16.68
CA ALA A 31 -19.95 -20.66 16.92
C ALA A 31 -20.88 -20.60 15.69
N CYS A 32 -20.31 -20.46 14.48
CA CYS A 32 -21.08 -20.50 13.23
C CYS A 32 -21.79 -21.85 13.02
N ARG A 33 -21.14 -22.99 13.29
CA ARG A 33 -21.77 -24.31 13.16
C ARG A 33 -22.88 -24.55 14.17
N LEU A 34 -22.80 -23.94 15.34
CA LEU A 34 -23.80 -24.03 16.40
C LEU A 34 -24.92 -22.98 16.27
N GLY A 35 -24.86 -22.09 15.28
CA GLY A 35 -25.83 -21.01 15.12
C GLY A 35 -25.78 -19.96 16.24
N ILE A 36 -24.66 -19.87 16.97
CA ILE A 36 -24.50 -18.96 18.10
C ILE A 36 -23.93 -17.64 17.60
N ALA A 37 -24.66 -16.54 17.82
CA ALA A 37 -24.14 -15.20 17.61
C ALA A 37 -23.17 -14.83 18.73
N VAL A 38 -21.91 -14.57 18.38
CA VAL A 38 -20.88 -14.09 19.32
C VAL A 38 -20.60 -12.62 19.02
N PRO A 39 -21.15 -11.67 19.79
CA PRO A 39 -20.86 -10.25 19.58
C PRO A 39 -19.38 -9.98 19.88
N LEU A 40 -18.72 -9.27 18.96
CA LEU A 40 -17.35 -8.81 19.15
C LEU A 40 -17.37 -7.31 19.45
N THR A 41 -16.78 -6.93 20.57
CA THR A 41 -16.64 -5.54 20.98
C THR A 41 -15.16 -5.16 21.03
N GLY A 42 -14.86 -3.94 20.63
CA GLY A 42 -13.49 -3.45 20.58
C GLY A 42 -13.41 -2.03 20.08
N ARG A 43 -12.18 -1.49 20.09
CA ARG A 43 -11.91 -0.16 19.57
C ARG A 43 -11.86 -0.20 18.05
N LEU A 44 -12.58 0.70 17.39
CA LEU A 44 -12.46 0.92 15.96
C LEU A 44 -11.53 2.10 15.68
N CYS A 45 -10.44 1.85 14.95
CA CYS A 45 -9.54 2.86 14.43
C CYS A 45 -9.81 3.07 12.94
N ARG A 46 -10.16 4.31 12.56
CA ARG A 46 -10.35 4.68 11.16
C ARG A 46 -9.09 5.37 10.66
N TYR A 47 -8.53 4.84 9.59
CA TYR A 47 -7.37 5.42 8.94
C TYR A 47 -7.80 6.30 7.77
N GLY A 48 -6.97 7.27 7.45
CA GLY A 48 -7.16 8.17 6.32
C GLY A 48 -5.82 8.62 5.79
N VAL A 49 -5.84 9.24 4.61
CA VAL A 49 -4.64 9.84 4.04
C VAL A 49 -4.44 11.24 4.61
N ASN A 50 -3.19 11.60 4.90
CA ASN A 50 -2.85 12.97 5.28
C ASN A 50 -2.75 13.83 4.01
N VAL A 51 -3.83 14.55 3.69
CA VAL A 51 -3.98 15.31 2.44
C VAL A 51 -2.88 16.36 2.22
N PRO A 52 -2.51 17.19 3.21
CA PRO A 52 -1.34 18.08 3.09
C PRO A 52 -0.06 17.33 2.70
N MET A 53 0.20 16.18 3.31
CA MET A 53 1.42 15.41 3.05
C MET A 53 1.44 14.79 1.66
N ILE A 54 0.29 14.48 1.05
CA ILE A 54 0.25 14.02 -0.35
C ILE A 54 0.84 15.08 -1.27
N SER A 55 0.52 16.36 -1.07
CA SER A 55 1.06 17.44 -1.88
C SER A 55 2.58 17.57 -1.69
N ALA A 56 3.05 17.53 -0.44
CA ALA A 56 4.48 17.60 -0.12
C ALA A 56 5.27 16.44 -0.76
N ILE A 57 4.78 15.21 -0.62
CA ILE A 57 5.40 14.02 -1.22
C ILE A 57 5.46 14.15 -2.74
N ARG A 58 4.39 14.59 -3.39
CA ARG A 58 4.35 14.73 -4.85
C ARG A 58 5.19 15.87 -5.38
N GLN A 59 5.45 16.91 -4.59
CA GLN A 59 6.34 18.00 -4.98
C GLN A 59 7.81 17.58 -4.93
N GLN A 60 8.17 16.68 -4.01
CA GLN A 60 9.56 16.24 -3.84
C GLN A 60 9.90 14.97 -4.63
N TRP A 61 8.93 14.06 -4.81
CA TRP A 61 9.17 12.71 -5.33
C TRP A 61 8.26 12.37 -6.53
N HIS A 62 8.84 11.64 -7.47
CA HIS A 62 8.09 10.71 -8.32
C HIS A 62 7.99 9.36 -7.60
N LEU A 63 6.81 8.75 -7.63
CA LEU A 63 6.55 7.49 -6.97
C LEU A 63 5.94 6.49 -7.96
N PHE A 64 6.61 5.37 -8.15
CA PHE A 64 6.14 4.30 -9.04
C PHE A 64 6.04 2.98 -8.30
N ALA A 65 4.95 2.26 -8.53
CA ALA A 65 4.84 0.88 -8.09
C ALA A 65 5.54 -0.03 -9.10
N VAL A 66 6.45 -0.88 -8.63
CA VAL A 66 7.20 -1.84 -9.44
C VAL A 66 7.13 -3.24 -8.83
N PRO A 67 7.20 -4.31 -9.64
CA PRO A 67 7.34 -5.67 -9.11
C PRO A 67 8.58 -5.79 -8.20
N THR A 68 8.40 -6.46 -7.06
CA THR A 68 9.44 -6.61 -6.04
C THR A 68 10.64 -7.38 -6.59
N ASP A 69 10.39 -8.39 -7.42
CA ASP A 69 11.43 -9.25 -7.98
C ASP A 69 12.30 -8.50 -9.00
N GLU A 70 11.73 -7.53 -9.71
CA GLU A 70 12.45 -6.65 -10.64
C GLU A 70 13.25 -5.57 -9.91
N LEU A 71 12.75 -5.09 -8.76
CA LEU A 71 13.35 -3.97 -8.04
C LEU A 71 14.81 -4.23 -7.63
N PHE A 72 15.10 -5.43 -7.14
CA PHE A 72 16.44 -5.82 -6.64
C PHE A 72 17.27 -6.60 -7.66
N SER A 73 16.77 -6.73 -8.88
CA SER A 73 17.49 -7.35 -9.99
C SER A 73 17.72 -6.30 -11.09
N SER A 74 17.00 -6.40 -12.20
CA SER A 74 17.15 -5.59 -13.41
C SER A 74 17.08 -4.08 -13.12
N PHE A 75 16.18 -3.65 -12.25
CA PHE A 75 16.02 -2.24 -11.91
C PHE A 75 17.21 -1.72 -11.10
N PHE A 76 17.63 -2.44 -10.05
CA PHE A 76 18.76 -2.04 -9.23
C PHE A 76 20.05 -1.92 -10.06
N ASP A 77 20.32 -2.92 -10.89
CA ASP A 77 21.50 -2.93 -11.78
C ASP A 77 21.46 -1.76 -12.77
N ALA A 78 20.29 -1.48 -13.36
CA ALA A 78 20.10 -0.34 -14.26
C ALA A 78 20.30 1.00 -13.55
N MET A 79 19.77 1.16 -12.34
CA MET A 79 19.98 2.39 -11.54
C MET A 79 21.44 2.55 -11.15
N ASN A 80 22.13 1.47 -10.82
CA ASN A 80 23.55 1.51 -10.47
C ASN A 80 24.42 1.86 -11.69
N ALA A 81 24.19 1.23 -12.84
CA ALA A 81 24.90 1.51 -14.09
C ALA A 81 24.62 2.93 -14.60
N PHE A 82 23.40 3.42 -14.43
CA PHE A 82 23.03 4.81 -14.75
C PHE A 82 23.41 5.80 -13.64
N GLU A 83 23.98 5.31 -12.52
CA GLU A 83 24.36 6.09 -11.34
C GLU A 83 23.23 7.02 -10.87
N CYS A 84 22.03 6.46 -10.76
CA CYS A 84 20.83 7.17 -10.32
C CYS A 84 20.48 6.79 -8.87
N PRO A 85 20.45 7.75 -7.93
CA PRO A 85 19.96 7.47 -6.59
C PRO A 85 18.45 7.22 -6.60
N PHE A 86 18.00 6.29 -5.76
CA PHE A 86 16.58 6.05 -5.53
C PHE A 86 16.34 5.50 -4.12
N GLY A 87 15.14 5.73 -3.59
CA GLY A 87 14.64 5.08 -2.39
C GLY A 87 13.64 3.97 -2.73
N ASN A 88 13.41 3.04 -1.81
CA ASN A 88 12.32 2.08 -1.93
C ASN A 88 11.56 1.87 -0.62
N SER A 89 10.27 1.55 -0.72
CA SER A 89 9.43 1.19 0.42
C SER A 89 8.37 0.16 0.04
N GLY A 90 7.71 -0.44 1.03
CA GLY A 90 6.47 -1.17 0.81
C GLY A 90 5.30 -0.22 0.51
N LEU A 91 4.21 -0.77 -0.05
CA LEU A 91 2.93 -0.06 -0.13
C LEU A 91 2.26 0.02 1.25
N PRO A 92 1.36 0.99 1.47
CA PRO A 92 0.47 0.98 2.63
C PRO A 92 -0.30 -0.34 2.77
N ARG A 93 -0.56 -0.75 4.01
CA ARG A 93 -1.28 -2.01 4.29
C ARG A 93 -2.61 -2.05 3.55
N HIS A 94 -2.94 -3.23 3.01
CA HIS A 94 -4.20 -3.53 2.32
C HIS A 94 -4.50 -2.68 1.08
N MET A 95 -3.50 -1.95 0.55
CA MET A 95 -3.62 -1.22 -0.72
C MET A 95 -3.32 -2.09 -1.94
N HIS A 96 -2.61 -3.20 -1.72
CA HIS A 96 -2.33 -4.21 -2.74
C HIS A 96 -2.50 -5.59 -2.13
N ASP A 97 -3.15 -6.50 -2.88
CA ASP A 97 -3.36 -7.88 -2.49
C ASP A 97 -2.45 -8.77 -3.34
N THR A 98 -1.28 -9.13 -2.78
CA THR A 98 -0.29 -9.98 -3.44
C THR A 98 -0.86 -11.38 -3.71
N ASP A 99 -1.67 -11.93 -2.80
CA ASP A 99 -2.21 -13.29 -2.94
C ASP A 99 -3.20 -13.36 -4.10
N LYS A 100 -4.00 -12.30 -4.31
CA LYS A 100 -4.90 -12.20 -5.47
C LYS A 100 -4.19 -11.90 -6.78
N SER A 101 -3.20 -11.00 -6.75
CA SER A 101 -2.53 -10.52 -7.98
C SER A 101 -1.39 -11.42 -8.45
N GLY A 102 -0.83 -12.25 -7.56
CA GLY A 102 0.35 -13.07 -7.83
C GLY A 102 1.65 -12.30 -7.95
N VAL A 103 1.64 -10.97 -7.80
CA VAL A 103 2.81 -10.10 -7.98
C VAL A 103 2.96 -9.20 -6.77
N ALA A 104 4.07 -9.33 -6.03
CA ALA A 104 4.38 -8.42 -4.93
C ALA A 104 4.88 -7.09 -5.48
N LEU A 105 4.36 -5.96 -4.99
CA LEU A 105 4.78 -4.63 -5.43
C LEU A 105 5.59 -3.89 -4.35
N LYS A 106 6.53 -3.05 -4.79
CA LYS A 106 7.22 -2.04 -3.99
C LYS A 106 7.08 -0.67 -4.62
N LEU A 107 7.26 0.37 -3.81
CA LEU A 107 7.34 1.75 -4.29
C LEU A 107 8.79 2.14 -4.50
N VAL A 108 9.08 2.72 -5.66
CA VAL A 108 10.34 3.39 -5.97
C VAL A 108 10.15 4.90 -5.80
N TRP A 109 11.10 5.53 -5.11
CA TRP A 109 11.13 6.95 -4.80
C TRP A 109 12.26 7.61 -5.60
N LEU A 110 11.88 8.52 -6.50
CA LEU A 110 12.81 9.25 -7.36
C LEU A 110 12.67 10.75 -7.10
N GLU A 111 13.74 11.40 -6.69
CA GLU A 111 13.70 12.83 -6.35
C GLU A 111 13.49 13.69 -7.60
N ARG A 112 12.50 14.58 -7.59
CA ARG A 112 12.18 15.47 -8.71
C ARG A 112 13.28 16.48 -9.01
N GLY A 113 14.08 16.85 -8.01
CA GLY A 113 15.22 17.75 -8.17
C GLY A 113 16.44 17.10 -8.82
N HIS A 114 16.51 15.76 -8.89
CA HIS A 114 17.67 15.05 -9.40
C HIS A 114 17.51 14.71 -10.89
N PRO A 115 18.37 15.21 -11.81
CA PRO A 115 18.19 15.05 -13.26
C PRO A 115 18.05 13.60 -13.71
N ARG A 116 18.92 12.70 -13.20
CA ARG A 116 18.86 11.26 -13.55
C ARG A 116 17.58 10.60 -13.03
N ALA A 117 17.11 11.00 -11.84
CA ALA A 117 15.92 10.40 -11.25
C ALA A 117 14.65 10.87 -11.98
N SER A 118 14.63 12.13 -12.43
CA SER A 118 13.60 12.64 -13.33
C SER A 118 13.60 11.95 -14.70
N ALA A 119 14.77 11.65 -15.26
CA ALA A 119 14.88 10.89 -16.50
C ALA A 119 14.32 9.47 -16.34
N VAL A 120 14.68 8.76 -15.27
CA VAL A 120 14.12 7.44 -14.94
C VAL A 120 12.61 7.52 -14.73
N ALA A 121 12.11 8.54 -14.02
CA ALA A 121 10.68 8.74 -13.82
C ALA A 121 9.92 8.91 -15.15
N ASN A 122 10.50 9.62 -16.12
CA ASN A 122 9.92 9.74 -17.46
C ASN A 122 9.87 8.39 -18.18
N VAL A 123 10.92 7.57 -18.06
CA VAL A 123 10.96 6.21 -18.65
C VAL A 123 9.88 5.32 -18.02
N LEU A 124 9.79 5.28 -16.68
CA LEU A 124 8.78 4.49 -15.97
C LEU A 124 7.35 4.94 -16.32
N SER A 125 7.13 6.26 -16.41
CA SER A 125 5.84 6.81 -16.85
C SER A 125 5.52 6.41 -18.29
N ALA A 126 6.49 6.50 -19.21
CA ALA A 126 6.29 6.14 -20.61
C ALA A 126 6.04 4.65 -20.80
N ALA A 127 6.66 3.81 -19.96
CA ALA A 127 6.46 2.36 -19.92
C ALA A 127 5.14 1.95 -19.23
N GLY A 128 4.37 2.90 -18.69
CA GLY A 128 3.05 2.64 -18.10
C GLY A 128 3.08 2.11 -16.67
N PHE A 129 4.19 2.24 -15.95
CA PHE A 129 4.22 1.85 -14.54
C PHE A 129 3.25 2.72 -13.71
N PRO A 130 2.52 2.13 -12.74
CA PRO A 130 1.55 2.88 -11.94
C PRO A 130 2.21 4.03 -11.16
N ASP A 131 1.74 5.25 -11.42
CA ASP A 131 2.10 6.45 -10.64
C ASP A 131 1.34 6.45 -9.31
N PHE A 132 2.04 6.08 -8.25
CA PHE A 132 1.48 5.99 -6.91
C PHE A 132 1.09 7.36 -6.35
N GLY A 133 1.78 8.43 -6.77
CA GLY A 133 1.42 9.80 -6.40
C GLY A 133 0.04 10.20 -6.92
N LYS A 134 -0.31 9.77 -8.13
CA LYS A 134 -1.68 9.96 -8.68
C LYS A 134 -2.71 9.16 -7.89
N GLN A 135 -2.42 7.92 -7.51
CA GLN A 135 -3.32 7.09 -6.70
C GLN A 135 -3.59 7.71 -5.33
N LEU A 136 -2.56 8.22 -4.64
CA LEU A 136 -2.74 8.95 -3.39
C LEU A 136 -3.65 10.18 -3.57
N GLN A 137 -3.52 10.90 -4.68
CA GLN A 137 -4.37 12.05 -4.97
C GLN A 137 -5.83 11.65 -5.23
N GLN A 138 -6.08 10.49 -5.83
CA GLN A 138 -7.43 9.96 -6.02
C GLN A 138 -8.05 9.59 -4.67
N LEU A 139 -7.30 8.90 -3.80
CA LEU A 139 -7.73 8.56 -2.45
C LEU A 139 -8.06 9.79 -1.58
N ALA A 140 -7.37 10.92 -1.80
CA ALA A 140 -7.69 12.17 -1.10
C ALA A 140 -9.01 12.81 -1.55
N LYS A 141 -9.52 12.47 -2.74
CA LYS A 141 -10.77 13.00 -3.29
C LYS A 141 -11.98 12.14 -2.93
N GLU A 142 -11.76 10.87 -2.60
CA GLU A 142 -12.84 9.98 -2.19
C GLU A 142 -13.27 10.32 -0.75
N PRO A 143 -14.55 10.66 -0.52
CA PRO A 143 -15.03 10.87 0.83
C PRO A 143 -14.92 9.55 1.61
N SER A 144 -14.32 9.59 2.80
CA SER A 144 -14.35 8.44 3.71
C SER A 144 -15.79 7.95 3.86
N PRO A 145 -16.08 6.65 3.63
CA PRO A 145 -17.42 6.13 3.81
C PRO A 145 -17.87 6.38 5.26
N ARG A 146 -19.03 7.03 5.42
CA ARG A 146 -19.65 7.32 6.73
C ARG A 146 -20.11 6.04 7.43
#